data_AF-C7MPB5-F1
#
_entry.id   AF-C7MPB5-F1
#
_cell.length_a   1.000
_cell.length_b   1.000
_cell.length_c   1.000
_cell.angle_alpha   90.00
_cell.angle_beta   90.00
_cell.angle_gamma   90.00
#
_symmetry.space_group_name_H-M   'P 1'
#
loop_
_entity.id
_entity.type
_entity.pdbx_description
1 polymer ?
#
loop_
_entity_poly.entity_id
_entity_poly.type
_entity_poly.pdbx_seq_one_letter_code
_entity_poly.pdbx_strand_id
1 'polypeptide(L)' 'MGTVMVSIRIPSDLNDRYMQLVKETGRLRSFYINEVLAESIDRLEYEYGVLRQIKACRAGRLETYSLDEMRAHCGLEN' A
#
# COMPACT_ATOMS: atom_id res chain seq x y z
N MET A 1 -2.72 -8.69 -19.66
CA MET A 1 -3.54 -8.18 -18.53
C MET A 1 -4.79 -7.54 -19.10
N GLY A 2 -5.97 -7.83 -18.52
CA GLY A 2 -7.21 -7.15 -18.89
C GLY A 2 -7.36 -5.83 -18.14
N THR A 3 -8.14 -4.90 -18.68
CA THR A 3 -8.52 -3.65 -18.00
C THR A 3 -9.91 -3.78 -17.42
N VAL A 4 -10.14 -3.17 -16.26
CA VAL A 4 -11.46 -3.09 -15.61
C VAL A 4 -11.81 -1.61 -15.45
N MET A 5 -13.06 -1.25 -15.76
CA MET A 5 -13.55 0.11 -15.58
C MET A 5 -14.07 0.28 -14.16
N VAL A 6 -13.55 1.28 -13.45
CA VAL A 6 -14.01 1.66 -12.11
C VAL A 6 -14.45 3.12 -12.09
N SER A 7 -15.55 3.40 -11.41
CA SER A 7 -16.01 4.78 -11.17
C SER A 7 -15.58 5.21 -9.77
N ILE A 8 -14.64 6.16 -9.70
CA ILE A 8 -14.12 6.70 -8.44
C ILE A 8 -14.53 8.17 -8.26
N ARG A 9 -14.83 8.55 -7.02
CA ARG A 9 -15.03 9.96 -6.67
C ARG A 9 -13.70 10.55 -6.25
N ILE A 10 -13.29 11.62 -6.91
CA ILE A 10 -12.05 12.34 -6.63
C ILE A 10 -12.42 13.72 -6.10
N PRO A 11 -11.81 14.19 -4.99
CA PRO A 11 -11.92 15.57 -4.54
C PRO A 11 -11.62 16.56 -5.67
N SER A 12 -12.37 17.67 -5.74
CA SER A 12 -12.25 18.62 -6.84
C SER A 12 -10.86 19.25 -6.93
N ASP A 13 -10.23 19.54 -5.79
CA ASP A 13 -8.88 20.09 -5.72
C ASP A 13 -7.82 19.15 -6.34
N LEU A 14 -7.92 17.84 -6.09
CA LEU A 14 -7.04 16.85 -6.71
C LEU A 14 -7.29 16.75 -8.21
N ASN A 15 -8.56 16.77 -8.62
CA ASN A 15 -8.91 16.79 -10.04
C ASN A 15 -8.27 17.99 -10.75
N ASP A 16 -8.34 19.18 -10.17
CA ASP A 16 -7.79 20.40 -10.76
C ASP A 16 -6.27 20.31 -10.92
N ARG A 17 -5.57 19.75 -9.92
CA ARG A 17 -4.13 19.48 -9.99
C ARG A 17 -3.77 18.52 -11.11
N TYR A 18 -4.52 17.42 -11.27
CA TYR A 18 -4.30 16.51 -12.39
C TYR A 18 -4.59 17.17 -13.74
N MET A 19 -5.62 18.03 -13.82
CA MET A 19 -5.94 18.73 -15.06
C MET A 19 -4.87 19.74 -15.45
N GLN A 20 -4.21 20.36 -14.49
CA GLN A 20 -3.04 21.19 -14.75
C GLN A 20 -1.86 20.36 -15.30
N LEU A 21 -1.57 19.21 -14.69
CA LEU A 21 -0.52 18.30 -15.15
C LEU A 21 -0.79 17.78 -16.58
N VAL A 22 -2.05 17.49 -16.90
CA VAL A 22 -2.49 17.11 -18.26
C VAL A 22 -2.19 18.22 -19.27
N LYS A 23 -2.46 19.48 -18.94
CA LYS A 23 -2.17 20.63 -19.83
C LYS A 23 -0.68 20.80 -20.09
N GLU A 24 0.15 20.56 -19.08
CA GLU A 24 1.61 20.74 -19.17
C GLU A 24 2.30 19.62 -19.94
N THR A 25 1.77 18.40 -19.87
CA THR A 25 2.45 17.19 -20.36
C THR A 25 1.82 16.59 -21.60
N GLY A 26 0.58 16.98 -21.93
CA GLY A 26 -0.19 16.43 -23.04
C GLY A 26 -0.69 14.99 -22.83
N ARG A 27 -0.48 14.39 -21.65
CA ARG A 27 -0.98 13.04 -21.33
C ARG A 27 -2.41 13.09 -20.80
N LEU A 28 -3.14 11.98 -20.90
CA LEU A 28 -4.52 11.87 -20.40
C LEU A 28 -4.55 11.83 -18.87
N ARG A 29 -5.63 12.36 -18.27
CA ARG A 29 -5.86 12.30 -16.82
C ARG A 29 -5.84 10.87 -16.27
N SER A 30 -6.41 9.93 -17.03
CA SER A 30 -6.46 8.51 -16.66
C SER A 30 -5.08 7.88 -16.53
N PHE A 31 -4.10 8.35 -17.31
CA PHE A 31 -2.71 7.89 -17.18
C PHE A 31 -2.17 8.19 -15.78
N TYR A 32 -2.30 9.45 -15.33
CA TYR A 32 -1.83 9.85 -14.01
C TYR A 32 -2.57 9.19 -12.85
N ILE A 33 -3.89 9.00 -12.99
CA ILE A 33 -4.66 8.28 -11.99
C ILE A 33 -4.18 6.83 -11.89
N ASN A 34 -3.97 6.16 -13.02
CA ASN A 34 -3.52 4.76 -13.03
C ASN A 34 -2.09 4.60 -12.48
N GLU A 35 -1.17 5.50 -12.81
CA GLU A 35 0.19 5.50 -12.26
C GLU A 35 0.16 5.60 -10.73
N VAL A 36 -0.61 6.54 -10.19
CA VAL A 36 -0.73 6.73 -8.73
C VAL A 36 -1.37 5.51 -8.06
N LEU A 37 -2.37 4.89 -8.70
CA LEU A 37 -2.97 3.65 -8.19
C LEU A 37 -1.96 2.49 -8.19
N ALA A 38 -1.16 2.35 -9.23
CA ALA A 38 -0.14 1.32 -9.34
C ALA A 38 1.00 1.54 -8.33
N GLU A 39 1.49 2.77 -8.17
CA GLU A 39 2.57 3.08 -7.24
C GLU A 39 2.15 2.94 -5.77
N SER A 40 0.86 3.12 -5.46
CA SER A 40 0.37 3.09 -4.08
C SER A 40 -0.01 1.69 -3.58
N ILE A 41 -0.27 0.73 -4.48
CA ILE A 41 -0.85 -0.57 -4.08
C ILE A 41 0.10 -1.39 -3.20
N ASP A 42 1.38 -1.48 -3.55
CA ASP A 42 2.37 -2.27 -2.80
C ASP A 42 2.50 -1.79 -1.35
N ARG A 43 2.50 -0.46 -1.16
CA ARG A 43 2.56 0.14 0.17
C ARG A 43 1.30 -0.17 0.97
N LEU A 44 0.12 -0.03 0.35
CA LEU A 44 -1.15 -0.34 1.01
C LEU A 44 -1.20 -1.82 1.42
N GLU A 45 -0.81 -2.72 0.52
CA GLU A 45 -0.77 -4.15 0.82
C GLU A 45 0.17 -4.48 1.98
N TYR A 46 1.35 -3.85 2.03
CA TYR A 46 2.28 -4.00 3.15
C TYR A 46 1.68 -3.51 4.48
N GLU A 47 1.16 -2.27 4.51
CA GLU A 47 0.58 -1.66 5.71
C GLU A 47 -0.59 -2.51 6.25
N TYR A 48 -1.50 -2.92 5.37
CA TYR A 48 -2.63 -3.78 5.76
C TYR A 48 -2.18 -5.21 6.12
N GLY A 49 -1.12 -5.72 5.51
CA GLY A 49 -0.48 -6.98 5.87
C GLY A 49 0.03 -6.97 7.31
N VAL A 50 0.79 -5.94 7.68
CA VAL A 50 1.29 -5.75 9.06
C VAL A 50 0.12 -5.60 10.04
N LEU A 51 -0.88 -4.79 9.73
CA LEU A 51 -2.06 -4.63 10.59
C LEU A 51 -2.81 -5.94 10.78
N ARG A 52 -2.91 -6.77 9.73
CA ARG A 52 -3.53 -8.10 9.80
C ARG A 52 -2.71 -9.02 10.70
N GLN A 53 -1.39 -9.03 10.58
CA GLN A 53 -0.49 -9.82 11.44
C GLN A 53 -0.63 -9.41 12.91
N ILE A 54 -0.61 -8.10 13.22
CA ILE A 54 -0.80 -7.60 14.59
C ILE A 54 -2.15 -8.08 15.16
N LYS A 55 -3.23 -7.98 14.39
CA LYS A 55 -4.56 -8.46 14.82
C LYS A 55 -4.58 -9.96 15.07
N ALA A 56 -3.90 -10.75 14.24
CA ALA A 56 -3.83 -12.20 14.39
C ALA A 56 -2.99 -12.62 15.59
N CYS A 57 -1.84 -11.96 15.80
CA CYS A 57 -0.98 -12.11 16.98
C CYS A 57 -1.75 -11.81 18.27
N ARG A 58 -2.43 -10.65 18.36
CA ARG A 58 -3.26 -10.29 19.52
C ARG A 58 -4.42 -11.26 19.78
N ALA A 59 -4.92 -11.92 18.74
CA ALA A 59 -5.97 -12.93 18.85
C ALA A 59 -5.43 -14.34 19.16
N GLY A 60 -4.12 -14.51 19.36
CA GLY A 60 -3.48 -15.82 19.59
C GLY A 60 -3.51 -16.75 18.38
N ARG A 61 -3.68 -16.20 17.16
CA ARG A 61 -3.80 -16.97 15.90
C ARG A 61 -2.49 -17.04 15.11
N LEU A 62 -1.41 -16.48 15.63
CA LEU A 62 -0.07 -16.61 15.10
C LEU A 62 0.82 -17.20 16.19
N GLU A 63 1.68 -18.13 15.81
CA GLU A 63 2.79 -18.55 16.64
C GLU A 63 3.75 -17.37 16.78
N THR A 64 4.16 -17.07 18.01
CA THR A 64 5.04 -15.95 18.33
C THR A 64 6.21 -16.46 19.14
N TYR A 65 7.41 -16.02 18.79
CA TYR A 65 8.60 -16.24 19.60
C TYR A 65 8.85 -15.01 20.47
N SER A 66 9.31 -15.22 21.69
CA SER A 66 9.88 -14.18 22.53
C SER A 66 11.15 -13.60 21.91
N LEU A 67 11.53 -12.41 22.36
CA LEU A 67 12.76 -11.77 21.89
C LEU A 67 14.00 -12.61 22.24
N ASP A 68 14.01 -13.28 23.38
CA ASP A 68 15.12 -14.12 23.81
C ASP A 68 15.23 -15.39 22.95
N GLU A 69 14.11 -16.06 22.65
CA GLU A 69 14.08 -17.20 21.71
C GLU A 69 14.59 -16.80 20.32
N MET A 70 14.21 -15.60 19.84
CA MET A 70 14.68 -15.08 18.55
C MET A 70 16.18 -14.76 18.58
N ARG A 71 16.69 -14.14 19.65
CA ARG A 71 18.12 -13.84 19.81
C ARG A 71 18.96 -15.10 19.84
N ALA A 72 18.50 -16.12 20.57
CA ALA A 72 19.12 -17.44 20.59
C ALA A 72 19.18 -18.06 19.20
N HIS A 73 18.06 -18.07 18.48
CA HIS A 73 17.99 -18.64 17.14
C HIS A 73 18.89 -17.92 16.13
N CYS A 74 19.06 -16.60 16.25
CA CYS A 74 19.90 -15.81 15.36
C CYS A 74 21.38 -15.72 15.79
N GLY A 75 21.78 -16.37 16.89
CA GLY A 75 23.15 -16.26 17.42
C GLY A 75 23.50 -14.85 17.91
N LEU A 76 22.51 -14.09 18.36
CA LEU A 76 22.63 -12.72 18.88
C LEU A 76 22.58 -12.69 20.42
N GLU A 77 22.94 -13.80 21.05
CA GLU A 77 23.00 -13.95 22.51
C GLU A 77 24.23 -13.21 23.03
N ASN A 78 24.02 -12.08 23.71
CA ASN A 78 25.02 -11.32 24.47
C ASN A 78 24.43 -10.90 25.81
#